data_AF-A0AAV9DU24-F1
#
_entry.id   AF-A0AAV9DU24-F1
#
_cell.length_a   1.000
_cell.length_b   1.000
_cell.length_c   1.000
_cell.angle_alpha   90.00
_cell.angle_beta   90.00
_cell.angle_gamma   90.00
#
_symmetry.space_group_name_H-M   'P 1'
#
loop_
_entity.id
_entity.type
_entity.pdbx_description
1 polymer ?
#
loop_
_entity_poly.entity_id
_entity_poly.type
_entity_poly.pdbx_seq_one_letter_code
_entity_poly.pdbx_strand_id
1 'polypeptide(L)'
;MQTDCNLVLYDNNRAIWSSGTYNRASGCFLKMQRDGNLVIYSNRGAVWASGTNVGNGNYVLVLQRDRNVVIYGSSLWATATNLYGIGVTINPLKKNSTA
;
A
#
# COMPACT_ATOMS: atom_id res chain seq x y z
N MET A 1 6.56 -4.10 7.69
CA MET A 1 7.39 -5.10 6.99
C MET A 1 8.30 -5.73 8.03
N GLN A 2 8.20 -7.04 8.23
CA GLN A 2 9.02 -7.76 9.20
C GLN A 2 10.36 -8.19 8.57
N THR A 3 11.32 -8.53 9.42
CA THR A 3 12.68 -8.94 9.02
C THR A 3 12.72 -10.30 8.32
N ASP A 4 11.73 -11.14 8.57
CA ASP A 4 11.51 -12.45 7.94
C ASP A 4 10.84 -12.35 6.56
N CYS A 5 10.77 -11.15 5.97
CA CYS A 5 10.10 -10.90 4.70
C CYS A 5 8.57 -11.07 4.71
N ASN A 6 7.92 -11.03 5.88
CA ASN A 6 6.48 -11.02 5.97
C ASN A 6 5.90 -9.59 6.08
N LEU A 7 4.88 -9.27 5.28
CA LEU A 7 4.08 -8.07 5.49
C LEU A 7 2.87 -8.44 6.33
N VAL A 8 2.77 -7.87 7.52
CA VAL A 8 1.73 -8.20 8.50
C VAL A 8 1.03 -6.94 8.96
N LEU A 9 -0.30 -6.98 9.00
CA LEU A 9 -1.11 -6.02 9.70
C LEU A 9 -1.41 -6.56 11.10
N TYR A 10 -1.08 -5.76 12.11
CA TYR A 10 -1.33 -6.06 13.51
C TYR A 10 -2.45 -5.18 14.06
N ASP A 11 -3.27 -5.78 14.91
CA ASP A 11 -4.11 -5.08 15.87
C ASP A 11 -3.58 -5.39 17.26
N ASN A 12 -2.94 -4.41 17.89
CA ASN A 12 -2.10 -4.59 19.06
C ASN A 12 -1.05 -5.70 18.80
N ASN A 13 -1.07 -6.78 19.58
CA ASN A 13 -0.14 -7.91 19.42
C ASN A 13 -0.69 -9.06 18.58
N ARG A 14 -1.90 -8.91 18.00
CA ARG A 14 -2.53 -9.94 17.18
C ARG A 14 -2.32 -9.66 15.70
N ALA A 15 -1.69 -10.59 14.99
CA ALA A 15 -1.66 -10.56 13.53
C ALA A 15 -3.09 -10.80 13.01
N ILE A 16 -3.60 -9.87 12.19
CA ILE A 16 -4.97 -9.95 11.64
C ILE A 16 -4.98 -10.18 10.13
N TRP A 17 -3.88 -9.86 9.44
CA TRP A 17 -3.66 -10.18 8.04
C TRP A 17 -2.16 -10.32 7.78
N SER A 18 -1.78 -11.18 6.83
CA SER A 18 -0.39 -11.47 6.49
C SER A 18 -0.28 -11.79 5.00
N SER A 19 0.80 -11.35 4.35
CA SER A 19 1.14 -11.76 2.98
C SER A 19 1.54 -13.24 2.87
N GLY A 20 1.84 -13.90 4.00
CA GLY A 20 2.22 -15.30 4.04
C GLY A 20 3.60 -15.55 3.44
N THR A 21 4.50 -14.56 3.53
CA THR A 21 5.82 -14.59 2.89
C THR A 21 6.99 -14.69 3.87
N TYR A 22 6.69 -15.08 5.12
CA TYR A 22 7.71 -15.36 6.14
C TYR A 22 8.75 -16.36 5.63
N ASN A 23 10.02 -16.06 5.87
CA ASN A 23 11.21 -16.84 5.51
C ASN A 23 11.33 -17.20 4.01
N ARG A 24 10.61 -16.52 3.11
CA ARG A 24 10.75 -16.75 1.66
C ARG A 24 11.97 -16.07 1.04
N ALA A 25 12.50 -15.04 1.70
CA ALA A 25 13.67 -14.28 1.26
C ALA A 25 14.30 -13.55 2.46
N SER A 26 15.28 -12.67 2.20
CA SER A 26 15.87 -11.77 3.19
C SER A 26 16.02 -10.35 2.64
N GLY A 27 16.13 -9.36 3.55
CA GLY A 27 16.31 -7.96 3.17
C GLY A 27 15.13 -7.38 2.40
N CYS A 28 13.91 -7.82 2.70
CA CYS A 28 12.75 -7.43 1.92
C CYS A 28 12.24 -6.03 2.26
N PHE A 29 11.68 -5.37 1.25
CA PHE A 29 11.04 -4.08 1.38
C PHE A 29 9.72 -4.05 0.60
N LEU A 30 8.81 -3.19 1.05
CA LEU A 30 7.51 -2.97 0.43
C LEU A 30 7.59 -1.78 -0.52
N LYS A 31 7.06 -1.91 -1.73
CA LYS A 31 7.02 -0.84 -2.73
C LYS A 31 5.64 -0.71 -3.34
N MET A 32 5.05 0.48 -3.23
CA MET A 32 3.91 0.87 -4.05
C MET A 32 4.44 1.30 -5.42
N GLN A 33 4.15 0.53 -6.46
CA GLN A 33 4.60 0.82 -7.81
C GLN A 33 3.69 1.87 -8.47
N ARG A 34 4.22 2.50 -9.53
CA ARG A 34 3.47 3.51 -10.31
C ARG A 34 2.35 2.91 -11.15
N ASP A 35 2.31 1.60 -11.34
CA ASP A 35 1.28 0.91 -12.11
C ASP A 35 0.04 0.52 -11.28
N GLY A 36 0.04 0.82 -9.98
CA GLY A 36 -1.03 0.45 -9.06
C GLY A 36 -0.80 -0.87 -8.33
N ASN A 37 0.37 -1.51 -8.50
CA ASN A 37 0.69 -2.77 -7.84
C ASN A 37 1.53 -2.56 -6.56
N LEU A 38 1.12 -3.20 -5.46
CA LEU A 38 1.88 -3.23 -4.22
C LEU A 38 2.73 -4.50 -4.20
N VAL A 39 4.05 -4.35 -4.13
CA VAL A 39 4.99 -5.48 -4.29
C VAL A 39 5.95 -5.56 -3.11
N ILE A 40 6.13 -6.77 -2.58
CA ILE A 40 7.25 -7.10 -1.69
C ILE A 40 8.42 -7.51 -2.57
N TYR A 41 9.52 -6.78 -2.45
CA TYR A 41 10.78 -7.09 -3.12
C TYR A 41 11.81 -7.61 -2.13
N SER A 42 12.72 -8.42 -2.65
CA SER A 42 14.00 -8.78 -2.05
C SER A 42 15.14 -8.37 -3.00
N ASN A 43 16.39 -8.60 -2.59
CA ASN A 43 17.55 -8.48 -3.48
C ASN A 43 17.52 -9.43 -4.69
N ARG A 44 16.71 -10.49 -4.65
CA ARG A 44 16.56 -11.47 -5.74
C ARG A 44 15.36 -11.20 -6.64
N GLY A 45 14.57 -10.16 -6.36
CA GLY A 45 13.37 -9.82 -7.12
C GLY A 45 12.09 -9.86 -6.30
N ALA A 46 10.94 -9.93 -6.98
CA ALA A 46 9.62 -9.88 -6.37
C ALA A 46 9.32 -11.18 -5.59
N VAL A 47 8.79 -11.04 -4.38
CA VAL A 47 8.42 -12.14 -3.47
C VAL A 47 6.90 -12.32 -3.42
N TRP A 48 6.15 -11.21 -3.53
CA TRP A 48 4.68 -11.18 -3.53
C TRP A 48 4.19 -9.90 -4.19
N ALA A 49 2.98 -9.95 -4.77
CA ALA A 49 2.30 -8.79 -5.35
C ALA A 49 0.80 -8.83 -5.06
N SER A 50 0.17 -7.65 -4.95
CA SER A 50 -1.28 -7.52 -4.81
C SER A 50 -2.05 -7.89 -6.08
N GLY A 51 -1.39 -7.85 -7.25
CA GLY A 51 -2.01 -8.17 -8.54
C GLY A 51 -2.97 -7.07 -9.02
N THR A 52 -2.71 -5.83 -8.60
CA THR A 52 -3.57 -4.66 -8.85
C THR A 52 -3.00 -3.70 -9.88
N ASN A 53 -2.11 -4.19 -10.76
CA ASN A 53 -1.56 -3.40 -11.86
C ASN A 53 -2.69 -3.01 -12.84
N VAL A 54 -3.07 -1.74 -12.84
CA VAL A 54 -4.13 -1.20 -13.71
C VAL A 54 -3.61 -0.13 -14.68
N GLY A 55 -2.41 0.40 -14.46
CA GLY A 55 -1.76 1.34 -15.37
C GLY A 55 -0.95 2.41 -14.65
N ASN A 56 -0.04 3.06 -15.39
CA ASN A 56 0.85 4.07 -14.84
C ASN A 56 0.06 5.28 -14.28
N GLY A 57 0.37 5.69 -13.06
CA GLY A 57 -0.32 6.75 -12.35
C GLY A 57 0.27 6.99 -10.97
N ASN A 58 -0.48 7.72 -10.16
CA ASN A 58 -0.11 8.04 -8.78
C ASN A 58 -1.05 7.27 -7.87
N TYR A 59 -0.46 6.40 -7.04
CA TYR A 59 -1.19 5.53 -6.14
C TYR A 59 -0.67 5.68 -4.73
N VAL A 60 -1.54 5.47 -3.75
CA VAL A 60 -1.16 5.37 -2.35
C VAL A 60 -1.79 4.21 -1.65
N LEU A 61 -1.00 3.64 -0.75
CA LEU A 61 -1.43 2.66 0.22
C LEU A 61 -1.81 3.41 1.51
N VAL A 62 -3.04 3.25 1.97
CA VAL A 62 -3.55 3.92 3.17
C VAL A 62 -3.98 2.87 4.18
N LEU A 63 -3.43 2.95 5.39
CA LEU A 63 -4.01 2.30 6.56
C LEU A 63 -5.13 3.19 7.09
N GLN A 64 -6.36 2.68 7.03
CA GLN A 64 -7.56 3.42 7.37
C GLN A 64 -7.95 3.24 8.83
N ARG A 65 -8.79 4.15 9.36
CA ARG A 65 -9.27 4.09 10.75
C ARG A 65 -10.18 2.89 11.06
N ASP A 66 -10.74 2.27 10.03
CA ASP A 66 -11.60 1.08 10.13
C ASP A 66 -10.81 -0.24 10.10
N ARG A 67 -9.47 -0.16 10.21
CA ARG A 67 -8.51 -1.28 10.15
C ARG A 67 -8.30 -1.88 8.76
N ASN A 68 -8.83 -1.25 7.71
CA ASN A 68 -8.55 -1.69 6.35
C ASN A 68 -7.24 -1.08 5.82
N VAL A 69 -6.61 -1.76 4.86
CA VAL A 69 -5.45 -1.26 4.12
C VAL A 69 -5.83 -1.24 2.65
N VAL A 70 -5.90 -0.04 2.07
CA VAL A 70 -6.47 0.17 0.73
C VAL A 70 -5.50 0.90 -0.17
N ILE A 71 -5.43 0.46 -1.42
CA ILE A 71 -4.74 1.15 -2.50
C ILE A 71 -5.75 2.11 -3.16
N TYR A 72 -5.42 3.40 -3.19
CA TYR A 72 -6.17 4.42 -3.90
C TYR A 72 -5.37 4.96 -5.09
N GLY A 73 -6.06 5.23 -6.20
CA GLY A 73 -5.51 5.85 -7.39
C GLY A 73 -6.25 5.40 -8.67
N SER A 74 -5.88 5.92 -9.85
CA SER A 74 -4.97 7.06 -10.02
C SER A 74 -5.60 8.38 -9.55
N SER A 75 -4.79 9.43 -9.39
CA SER A 75 -5.31 10.76 -9.03
C SER A 75 -6.35 11.25 -10.03
N LEU A 76 -7.56 11.58 -9.56
CA LEU A 76 -8.63 12.12 -10.40
C LEU A 76 -8.48 13.63 -10.63
N TRP A 77 -7.99 14.37 -9.62
CA TRP A 77 -7.77 15.81 -9.68
C TRP A 77 -6.61 16.21 -8.77
N ALA A 78 -5.89 17.28 -9.14
CA ALA A 78 -4.87 17.91 -8.32
C ALA A 78 -4.84 19.43 -8.56
N THR A 79 -4.41 20.19 -7.56
CA THR A 79 -4.17 21.65 -7.68
C THR A 79 -3.01 22.00 -8.61
N ALA A 80 -2.16 21.02 -8.96
CA ALA A 80 -0.94 21.19 -9.76
C ALA A 80 0.07 22.22 -9.20
N THR A 81 0.11 22.39 -7.88
CA THR A 81 1.01 23.34 -7.18
C THR A 81 2.28 22.66 -6.62
N ASN A 82 2.58 21.43 -7.05
CA ASN A 82 3.76 20.70 -6.58
C ASN A 82 5.05 21.31 -7.16
N LEU A 83 5.97 21.71 -6.28
CA LEU A 83 7.29 22.25 -6.68
C LEU A 83 8.28 21.14 -7.09
N TYR A 84 8.11 19.93 -6.55
CA TYR A 84 8.95 18.77 -6.86
C TYR A 84 8.12 17.49 -6.81
N GLY A 85 8.15 16.69 -7.88
CA GLY A 85 7.65 15.31 -7.89
C GLY A 85 6.15 15.12 -7.56
N ILE A 86 5.73 13.86 -7.59
CA ILE A 86 4.33 13.42 -7.52
C ILE A 86 3.73 13.69 -6.13
N GLY A 87 2.77 14.60 -6.04
CA GLY A 87 1.93 14.79 -4.85
C GLY A 87 0.74 13.85 -4.83
N VAL A 88 0.38 13.34 -3.65
CA VAL A 88 -0.80 12.49 -3.43
C VAL A 88 -1.84 13.29 -2.64
N THR A 89 -3.05 13.36 -3.16
CA THR A 89 -4.23 13.87 -2.44
C THR A 89 -5.06 12.69 -1.92
N ILE A 90 -5.32 12.65 -0.61
CA ILE A 90 -6.27 11.71 0.01
C ILE A 90 -7.44 12.51 0.61
N ASN A 91 -8.62 12.36 0.02
CA ASN A 91 -9.86 12.85 0.60
C ASN A 91 -10.50 11.73 1.43
N PRO A 92 -10.57 11.85 2.77
CA PRO A 92 -11.32 10.88 3.56
C PRO A 92 -12.80 10.93 3.16
N LEU A 93 -13.39 9.76 2.91
CA LEU A 93 -14.84 9.65 2.70
C LEU A 93 -15.55 10.20 3.95
N LYS A 94 -16.50 11.12 3.75
CA LYS A 94 -17.40 11.56 4.82
C LYS A 94 -18.18 10.34 5.28
N LYS A 95 -18.11 10.01 6.58
CA LYS A 95 -19.07 9.09 7.19
C LYS A 95 -20.45 9.74 7.06
N ASN A 96 -21.34 9.14 6.27
CA ASN A 96 -22.76 9.42 6.42
C ASN A 96 -23.21 8.72 7.71
N SER A 97 -23.26 9.47 8.82
CA SER A 97 -24.02 9.04 9.99
C SER A 97 -25.49 9.32 9.70
N THR A 98 -26.24 8.32 9.27
CA THR A 98 -27.69 8.33 9.46
C THR A 98 -27.97 8.03 10.92
N ALA A 99 -28.75 8.91 11.54
CA ALA A 99 -29.25 8.83 12.91
C ALA A 99 -30.11 7.59 13.15
#